data_AF-A0A318H8E5-F1
#
_entry.id   AF-A0A318H8E5-F1
#
_cell.length_a   1.000
_cell.length_b   1.000
_cell.length_c   1.000
_cell.angle_alpha   90.00
_cell.angle_beta   90.00
_cell.angle_gamma   90.00
#
_symmetry.space_group_name_H-M   'P 1'
#
loop_
_entity.id
_entity.type
_entity.pdbx_description
1 polymer ?
#
loop_
_entity_poly.entity_id
_entity_poly.type
_entity_poly.pdbx_seq_one_letter_code
_entity_poly.pdbx_strand_id
1 'polypeptide(L)' 'ACGDCRVGRLQIREALAQLPAADRAILRRSYYQGSTTAQIAEDLPIGEDAVKSRLHHTLLTLRRTLQEMEAPHRRVR' A
#
# COMPACT_ATOMS: atom_id res chain seq x y z
N ALA A 1 -6.88 0.76 27.96
CA ALA A 1 -6.04 0.97 26.78
C ALA A 1 -6.62 2.15 26.01
N CYS A 2 -5.91 3.28 25.93
CA CYS A 2 -6.36 4.43 25.15
C CYS A 2 -6.06 4.10 23.69
N GLY A 3 -7.10 3.74 22.93
CA GLY A 3 -6.99 3.08 21.62
C GLY A 3 -6.93 4.02 20.41
N ASP A 4 -7.02 5.35 20.61
CA ASP A 4 -7.24 6.30 19.51
C ASP A 4 -6.16 7.38 19.45
N CYS A 5 -4.89 6.98 19.37
CA CYS A 5 -3.81 7.92 19.14
C CYS A 5 -3.18 7.67 17.76
N ARG A 6 -3.72 8.35 16.72
CA ARG A 6 -3.06 8.73 15.44
C ARG A 6 -2.19 7.64 14.79
N VAL A 7 -2.66 7.01 13.69
CA VAL A 7 -1.96 5.98 12.89
C VAL A 7 -0.56 5.64 13.42
N GLY A 8 -0.50 4.69 14.34
CA GLY A 8 0.76 4.29 14.94
C GLY A 8 1.66 3.61 13.91
N ARG A 9 2.98 3.70 14.08
CA ARG A 9 3.95 2.95 13.24
C ARG A 9 3.61 1.45 13.16
N LEU A 10 2.99 0.88 14.19
CA LEU A 10 2.54 -0.50 14.21
C LEU A 10 1.36 -0.75 13.26
N GLN A 11 0.34 0.13 13.24
CA GLN A 11 -0.79 0.02 12.31
C GLN A 11 -0.35 0.14 10.86
N ILE A 12 0.62 1.01 10.56
CA ILE A 12 1.21 1.11 9.21
C ILE A 12 1.87 -0.21 8.83
N ARG A 13 2.63 -0.82 9.76
CA ARG A 13 3.29 -2.11 9.51
C ARG A 13 2.28 -3.23 9.27
N GLU A 14 1.18 -3.25 10.01
CA GLU A 14 0.09 -4.21 9.82
C GLU A 14 -0.64 -4.01 8.49
N ALA A 15 -0.97 -2.76 8.13
CA ALA A 15 -1.57 -2.45 6.83
C ALA A 15 -0.64 -2.84 5.66
N LEU A 16 0.67 -2.59 5.79
CA LEU A 16 1.66 -3.04 4.81
C LEU A 16 1.82 -4.57 4.78
N ALA A 17 1.59 -5.26 5.90
CA ALA A 17 1.63 -6.72 5.95
C ALA A 17 0.43 -7.37 5.25
N GLN A 18 -0.71 -6.68 5.21
CA GLN A 18 -1.92 -7.13 4.51
C GLN A 18 -1.83 -6.95 2.98
N LEU A 19 -0.89 -6.13 2.48
CA LEU A 19 -0.71 -5.94 1.05
C LEU A 19 -0.09 -7.18 0.37
N PRO A 20 -0.50 -7.46 -0.88
CA PRO A 20 0.12 -8.52 -1.69
C PRO A 20 1.64 -8.34 -1.82
N ALA A 21 2.38 -9.44 -1.83
CA ALA A 21 3.84 -9.42 -1.97
C ALA A 21 4.30 -8.71 -3.26
N ALA A 22 3.56 -8.85 -4.36
CA ALA A 22 3.84 -8.18 -5.63
C ALA A 22 3.74 -6.66 -5.51
N ASP A 23 2.70 -6.17 -4.83
CA ASP A 23 2.42 -4.76 -4.62
C ASP A 23 3.47 -4.12 -3.69
N ARG A 24 3.88 -4.84 -2.65
CA ARG A 24 5.01 -4.44 -1.78
C ARG A 24 6.33 -4.38 -2.53
N ALA A 25 6.57 -5.28 -3.48
CA ALA A 25 7.80 -5.28 -4.26
C ALA A 25 7.88 -4.01 -5.13
N ILE A 26 6.79 -3.64 -5.81
CA ILE A 26 6.71 -2.43 -6.62
C ILE A 26 6.92 -1.18 -5.76
N LEU A 27 6.25 -1.08 -4.60
CA LEU A 27 6.47 0.01 -3.65
C LEU A 27 7.93 0.08 -3.20
N ARG A 28 8.55 -1.07 -2.91
CA ARG A 28 9.94 -1.09 -2.46
C ARG A 28 10.89 -0.53 -3.52
N ARG A 29 10.72 -0.92 -4.79
CA ARG A 29 11.55 -0.42 -5.90
C ARG A 29 11.31 1.07 -6.15
N SER A 30 10.04 1.49 -6.20
CA SER A 30 9.69 2.89 -6.43
C SER A 30 10.17 3.82 -5.31
N TYR A 31 9.93 3.48 -4.03
CA TYR A 31 10.26 4.36 -2.90
C TYR A 31 11.69 4.22 -2.37
N TYR A 32 12.26 3.00 -2.34
CA TYR A 32 13.60 2.80 -1.76
C TYR A 32 14.71 2.75 -2.80
N GLN A 33 14.43 2.33 -4.03
CA GLN A 33 15.45 2.29 -5.10
C GLN A 33 15.36 3.51 -6.02
N GLY A 34 14.30 4.32 -5.91
CA GLY A 34 14.08 5.46 -6.80
C GLY A 34 13.86 5.02 -8.26
N SER A 35 13.50 3.76 -8.49
CA SER A 35 13.31 3.22 -9.83
C SER A 35 12.14 3.90 -10.51
N THR A 36 12.31 4.21 -11.80
CA THR A 36 11.24 4.78 -12.61
C THR A 36 10.19 3.70 -12.95
N THR A 37 8.99 4.12 -13.33
CA THR A 37 7.93 3.19 -13.75
C THR A 37 8.34 2.29 -14.91
N ALA A 38 9.20 2.78 -15.80
CA ALA A 38 9.75 2.02 -16.93
C ALA A 38 10.73 0.92 -16.47
N GLN A 39 11.63 1.20 -15.53
CA GLN A 39 12.54 0.19 -14.98
C GLN A 39 11.79 -0.92 -14.24
N ILE A 40 10.75 -0.54 -13.49
CA ILE A 40 9.89 -1.49 -12.79
C ILE A 40 9.09 -2.35 -13.79
N ALA A 41 8.67 -1.77 -14.92
CA ALA A 41 7.99 -2.49 -16.01
C ALA A 41 8.89 -3.55 -16.63
N GLU A 42 10.17 -3.22 -16.82
CA GLU A 42 11.19 -4.10 -17.37
C GLU A 42 11.56 -5.24 -16.40
N ASP A 43 11.62 -4.95 -15.10
CA ASP A 43 11.92 -5.91 -14.04
C ASP A 43 10.79 -6.92 -13.75
N LEU A 44 9.53 -6.52 -13.91
CA LEU A 44 8.33 -7.32 -13.58
C LEU A 44 7.56 -7.83 -14.82
N PRO A 45 8.21 -7.85 -15.99
CA PRO A 45 7.61 -7.88 -17.34
C PRO A 45 6.13 -7.49 -17.44
N ILE A 46 5.77 -6.32 -16.89
CA ILE A 46 4.42 -5.76 -16.96
C ILE A 46 4.46 -4.43 -17.70
N GLY A 47 3.44 -4.11 -18.49
CA GLY A 47 3.39 -2.82 -19.19
C GLY A 47 3.50 -1.63 -18.22
N GLU A 48 4.13 -0.53 -18.66
CA GLU A 48 4.33 0.66 -17.81
C GLU A 48 2.98 1.21 -17.27
N ASP A 49 1.93 1.11 -18.08
CA ASP A 49 0.57 1.47 -17.68
C ASP A 49 0.01 0.57 -16.57
N ALA A 50 0.36 -0.72 -16.60
CA ALA A 50 0.03 -1.65 -15.52
C ALA A 50 0.84 -1.34 -14.26
N VAL A 51 2.10 -0.90 -14.36
CA VAL A 51 2.89 -0.46 -13.19
C VAL A 51 2.23 0.74 -12.52
N LYS A 52 1.84 1.77 -13.28
CA LYS A 52 1.15 2.97 -12.75
C LYS A 52 -0.18 2.60 -12.11
N SER A 53 -1.00 1.81 -12.81
CA SER A 53 -2.29 1.34 -12.30
C SER A 53 -2.11 0.51 -11.04
N ARG A 54 -1.12 -0.37 -11.00
CA ARG A 54 -0.85 -1.22 -9.85
C ARG A 54 -0.34 -0.42 -8.65
N LEU A 55 0.59 0.51 -8.84
CA LEU A 55 1.02 1.47 -7.80
C LEU A 55 -0.19 2.23 -7.23
N HIS A 56 -1.06 2.73 -8.10
CA HIS A 56 -2.26 3.44 -7.69
C HIS A 56 -3.19 2.53 -6.87
N HIS A 57 -3.49 1.33 -7.35
CA HIS A 57 -4.33 0.37 -6.63
C HIS A 57 -3.72 -0.06 -5.30
N THR A 58 -2.41 -0.29 -5.24
CA THR A 58 -1.69 -0.59 -4.00
C THR A 58 -1.87 0.52 -2.96
N LEU A 59 -1.70 1.79 -3.36
CA LEU A 59 -1.90 2.93 -2.47
C LEU A 59 -3.36 3.11 -2.06
N LEU A 60 -4.30 2.88 -2.97
CA LEU A 60 -5.73 2.92 -2.69
C LEU A 60 -6.13 1.86 -1.66
N THR A 61 -5.65 0.63 -1.83
CA THR A 61 -5.85 -0.47 -0.89
C THR A 61 -5.24 -0.15 0.46
N LEU A 62 -3.99 0.33 0.50
CA LEU A 62 -3.33 0.75 1.75
C LEU A 62 -4.15 1.81 2.50
N ARG A 63 -4.59 2.86 1.78
CA ARG A 63 -5.42 3.92 2.35
C ARG A 63 -6.72 3.36 2.92
N ARG A 64 -7.39 2.47 2.18
CA ARG A 64 -8.62 1.84 2.64
C ARG A 64 -8.41 1.01 3.91
N THR A 65 -7.37 0.18 3.95
CA THR A 65 -7.02 -0.62 5.12
C THR A 65 -6.73 0.27 6.33
N LEU A 66 -5.98 1.36 6.15
CA LEU A 66 -5.72 2.33 7.23
C LEU A 66 -7.01 3.00 7.70
N GLN A 67 -7.88 3.43 6.79
CA GLN A 67 -9.18 4.02 7.15
C GLN A 67 -10.10 3.04 7.89
N GLU A 68 -10.08 1.76 7.52
CA GLU A 68 -10.83 0.70 8.21
C GLU A 68 -10.27 0.43 9.63
N MET A 69 -8.96 0.57 9.82
CA MET A 69 -8.28 0.43 11.12
C MET A 69 -8.42 1.67 12.02
N GLU A 70 -8.48 2.87 11.43
CA GLU A 70 -8.70 4.14 12.13
C GLU A 70 -10.16 4.38 12.48
N ALA A 71 -11.09 3.66 11.84
CA ALA A 71 -12.51 3.72 12.15
C ALA A 71 -12.93 2.46 12.93
N PRO A 72 -12.63 2.34 14.23
CA PRO A 72 -13.38 1.41 15.04
C PRO A 72 -14.82 1.96 15.05
N HIS A 73 -15.74 1.21 14.44
CA HIS A 73 -17.19 1.43 14.52
C HIS A 73 -17.81 2.43 13.53
N ARG A 74 -17.70 2.16 12.22
CA ARG A 74 -18.86 2.34 11.34
C ARG A 74 -19.44 0.98 10.97
N ARG A 75 -19.99 0.27 11.97
CA ARG A 75 -21.01 -0.76 11.75
C ARG A 75 -22.23 -0.04 11.17
N VAL A 76 -22.28 0.15 9.85
CA VAL A 76 -23.53 0.50 9.19
C VAL A 76 -24.26 -0.79 8.91
N ARG A 77 -25.25 -1.04 9.77
CA ARG A 77 -26.47 -1.85 9.63
C ARG A 77 -26.33 -3.25 9.06
#